data_AF-A0A968BMY9-F1
#
_entry.id   AF-A0A968BMY9-F1
#
_cell.length_a   1.000
_cell.length_b   1.000
_cell.length_c   1.000
_cell.angle_alpha   90.00
_cell.angle_beta   90.00
_cell.angle_gamma   90.00
#
_symmetry.space_group_name_H-M   'P 1'
#
loop_
_entity.id
_entity.type
_entity.pdbx_description
1 polymer ?
#
loop_
_entity_poly.entity_id
_entity_poly.type
_entity_poly.pdbx_seq_one_letter_code
_entity_poly.pdbx_strand_id
1 'polypeptide(L)'
;IHAKGWSRQEAAAYYEEATGRPASPAAMHRYIILPGQGCGYTIGLLKILELRQQAMDRLGDEFDIKEFHDLLLSSGPLPLEILAQVVDDWVAHHS
;
A
#
# COMPACT_ATOMS: atom_id res chain seq x y z
N ILE A 1 -14.17 -11.72 -1.47
CA ILE A 1 -14.32 -12.78 -0.43
C ILE A 1 -15.05 -12.20 0.77
N HIS A 2 -14.36 -11.74 1.83
CA HIS A 2 -14.98 -11.42 3.12
C HIS A 2 -16.09 -10.37 3.08
N ALA A 3 -15.86 -9.21 2.48
CA ALA A 3 -16.88 -8.16 2.39
C ALA A 3 -18.00 -8.44 1.38
N LYS A 4 -17.71 -9.24 0.33
CA LYS A 4 -18.66 -9.57 -0.75
C LYS A 4 -19.39 -10.91 -0.55
N GLY A 5 -19.07 -11.66 0.50
CA GLY A 5 -19.59 -13.02 0.73
C GLY A 5 -19.19 -14.06 -0.32
N TRP A 6 -18.15 -13.80 -1.13
CA TRP A 6 -17.78 -14.70 -2.23
C TRP A 6 -17.27 -16.05 -1.74
N SER A 7 -17.74 -17.10 -2.41
CA SER A 7 -17.17 -18.44 -2.38
C SER A 7 -15.74 -18.45 -2.94
N ARG A 8 -15.04 -19.56 -2.69
CA ARG A 8 -13.69 -19.77 -3.22
C ARG A 8 -13.68 -19.78 -4.76
N GLN A 9 -14.69 -20.39 -5.38
CA GLN A 9 -14.80 -20.49 -6.84
C GLN A 9 -15.02 -19.10 -7.47
N GLU A 10 -15.91 -18.28 -6.91
CA GLU A 10 -16.14 -16.92 -7.41
C GLU A 10 -14.90 -16.05 -7.29
N ALA A 11 -14.17 -16.15 -6.18
CA ALA A 11 -12.92 -15.42 -5.99
C ALA A 11 -11.81 -15.87 -6.94
N ALA A 12 -11.72 -17.18 -7.23
CA ALA A 12 -10.78 -17.72 -8.19
C ALA A 12 -11.12 -17.27 -9.62
N ALA A 13 -12.39 -17.35 -10.03
CA ALA A 13 -12.84 -16.90 -11.34
C ALA A 13 -12.54 -15.41 -11.56
N TYR A 14 -12.84 -14.57 -10.57
CA TYR A 14 -12.50 -13.15 -10.62
C TYR A 14 -10.99 -12.89 -10.73
N TYR A 15 -10.17 -13.65 -10.00
CA TYR A 15 -8.72 -13.53 -10.08
C TYR A 15 -8.20 -13.84 -11.49
N GLU A 16 -8.72 -14.91 -12.12
CA GLU A 16 -8.33 -15.30 -13.47
C GLU A 16 -8.76 -14.27 -14.51
N GLU A 17 -9.98 -13.77 -14.42
CA GLU A 17 -10.50 -12.70 -15.28
C GLU A 17 -9.66 -11.42 -15.16
N ALA A 18 -9.33 -11.01 -13.94
CA ALA A 18 -8.62 -9.75 -13.69
C ALA A 18 -7.12 -9.81 -14.03
N THR A 19 -6.50 -11.00 -14.01
CA THR A 19 -5.04 -11.13 -14.14
C THR A 19 -4.59 -11.93 -15.37
N GLY A 20 -5.50 -12.67 -16.02
CA GLY A 20 -5.17 -13.61 -17.10
C GLY A 20 -4.37 -14.84 -16.63
N ARG A 21 -4.25 -15.07 -15.32
CA ARG A 21 -3.45 -16.14 -14.72
C ARG A 21 -4.32 -17.07 -13.90
N PRO A 22 -4.11 -18.40 -13.95
CA PRO A 22 -4.87 -19.35 -13.16
C PRO A 22 -4.71 -19.08 -11.66
N ALA A 23 -5.80 -19.19 -10.90
CA ALA A 23 -5.79 -18.94 -9.47
C ALA A 23 -5.06 -20.06 -8.73
N SER A 24 -4.02 -19.72 -7.96
CA SER A 24 -3.33 -20.69 -7.12
C SER A 24 -4.24 -21.17 -5.97
N PRO A 25 -4.43 -22.49 -5.79
CA PRO A 25 -5.18 -23.03 -4.66
C PRO A 25 -4.66 -22.56 -3.30
N ALA A 26 -3.33 -22.47 -3.16
CA ALA A 26 -2.68 -22.02 -1.93
C ALA A 26 -2.90 -20.52 -1.67
N ALA A 27 -2.85 -19.69 -2.71
CA ALA A 27 -3.12 -18.25 -2.59
C ALA A 27 -4.59 -18.00 -2.19
N MET A 28 -5.53 -18.71 -2.83
CA MET A 28 -6.95 -18.62 -2.49
C MET A 28 -7.21 -19.05 -1.04
N HIS A 29 -6.58 -20.14 -0.60
CA HIS A 29 -6.68 -20.57 0.80
C HIS A 29 -6.18 -19.47 1.73
N ARG A 30 -5.00 -18.89 1.45
CA ARG A 30 -4.41 -17.79 2.25
C ARG A 30 -5.34 -16.59 2.36
N TYR A 31 -5.97 -16.16 1.26
CA TYR A 31 -6.89 -15.03 1.27
C TYR A 31 -8.17 -15.29 2.09
N ILE A 32 -8.59 -16.55 2.20
CA ILE A 32 -9.73 -16.96 3.02
C ILE A 32 -9.35 -17.01 4.51
N ILE A 33 -8.22 -17.63 4.86
CA ILE A 33 -7.84 -17.82 6.28
C ILE A 33 -7.19 -16.58 6.92
N LEU A 34 -6.63 -15.67 6.13
CA LEU A 34 -6.02 -14.41 6.60
C LEU A 34 -6.74 -13.20 5.98
N PRO A 35 -7.91 -12.80 6.52
CA PRO A 35 -8.63 -11.62 6.05
C PRO A 35 -7.74 -10.37 6.05
N GLY A 36 -7.78 -9.59 4.96
CA GLY A 36 -7.06 -8.32 4.85
C GLY A 36 -5.57 -8.42 4.51
N GLN A 37 -4.93 -9.59 4.69
CA GLN A 37 -3.49 -9.75 4.43
C GLN A 37 -3.12 -9.47 2.97
N GLY A 38 -3.95 -9.90 2.02
CA GLY A 38 -3.75 -9.59 0.60
C GLY A 38 -3.91 -8.10 0.27
N CYS A 39 -4.69 -7.36 1.06
CA CYS A 39 -4.93 -5.94 0.85
C CYS A 39 -3.79 -5.07 1.39
N GLY A 40 -3.06 -5.54 2.42
CA GLY A 40 -2.01 -4.77 3.09
C GLY A 40 -0.92 -4.26 2.13
N TYR A 41 -0.52 -5.07 1.14
CA TYR A 41 0.44 -4.67 0.12
C TYR A 41 -0.06 -3.46 -0.69
N THR A 42 -1.25 -3.56 -1.26
CA THR A 42 -1.82 -2.50 -2.10
C THR A 42 -2.15 -1.25 -1.28
N ILE A 43 -2.70 -1.41 -0.07
CA ILE A 43 -3.02 -0.27 0.81
C ILE A 43 -1.74 0.48 1.19
N GLY A 44 -0.67 -0.23 1.59
CA GLY A 44 0.60 0.39 1.92
C GLY A 44 1.24 1.12 0.74
N LEU A 45 1.26 0.47 -0.45
CA LEU A 45 1.75 1.10 -1.68
C LEU A 45 0.97 2.38 -2.01
N LEU A 46 -0.37 2.32 -2.00
CA LEU A 46 -1.21 3.47 -2.29
C LEU A 46 -0.96 4.61 -1.31
N LYS A 47 -0.78 4.30 -0.02
CA LYS A 47 -0.50 5.32 0.98
C LYS A 47 0.85 5.99 0.77
N ILE A 48 1.89 5.23 0.44
CA ILE A 48 3.22 5.79 0.14
C ILE A 48 3.16 6.71 -1.10
N LEU A 49 2.44 6.31 -2.14
CA LEU A 49 2.26 7.11 -3.34
C LEU A 49 1.49 8.41 -3.06
N GLU A 50 0.44 8.34 -2.23
CA GLU A 50 -0.32 9.50 -1.77
C GLU A 50 0.57 10.49 -1.01
N LEU A 51 1.32 10.01 0.00
CA LEU A 51 2.21 10.84 0.81
C LEU A 51 3.32 11.49 -0.05
N ARG A 52 3.86 10.76 -1.02
CA ARG A 52 4.84 11.31 -1.96
C ARG A 52 4.25 12.45 -2.77
N GLN A 53 3.04 12.27 -3.31
CA GLN A 53 2.39 13.32 -4.09
C GLN A 53 2.12 14.57 -3.23
N GLN A 54 1.64 14.39 -2.00
CA GLN A 54 1.41 15.48 -1.06
C GLN A 54 2.71 16.24 -0.73
N ALA A 55 3.81 15.53 -0.54
CA ALA A 55 5.11 16.15 -0.32
C ALA A 55 5.59 16.94 -1.55
N MET A 56 5.46 16.37 -2.75
CA MET A 56 5.78 17.06 -4.01
C MET A 56 4.95 18.35 -4.18
N ASP A 57 3.66 18.28 -3.89
CA ASP A 57 2.74 19.42 -4.03
C ASP A 57 3.06 20.54 -3.01
N ARG A 58 3.53 20.19 -1.81
CA ARG A 58 3.86 21.14 -0.73
C ARG A 58 5.25 21.77 -0.87
N LEU A 59 6.25 20.99 -1.28
CA LEU A 59 7.64 21.45 -1.36
C LEU A 59 8.01 22.02 -2.75
N GLY A 60 7.27 21.66 -3.80
CA GLY A 60 7.54 22.15 -5.15
C GLY A 60 8.97 21.84 -5.60
N ASP A 61 9.73 22.88 -5.92
CA ASP A 61 11.13 22.77 -6.37
C ASP A 61 12.10 22.31 -5.27
N GLU A 62 11.70 22.39 -4.00
CA GLU A 62 12.51 21.93 -2.85
C GLU A 62 12.33 20.43 -2.58
N PHE A 63 11.43 19.74 -3.29
CA PHE A 63 11.25 18.30 -3.14
C PHE A 63 12.43 17.51 -3.71
N ASP A 64 13.13 16.74 -2.86
CA ASP A 64 14.07 15.70 -3.30
C ASP A 64 13.51 14.28 -3.06
N ILE A 65 13.39 13.52 -4.16
CA ILE A 65 12.94 12.12 -4.12
C ILE A 65 13.89 11.20 -3.35
N LYS A 66 15.19 11.52 -3.30
CA LYS A 66 16.18 10.75 -2.54
C LYS A 66 15.94 10.91 -1.05
N GLU A 67 15.76 12.14 -0.58
CA GLU A 67 15.46 12.43 0.83
C GLU A 67 14.15 11.80 1.26
N PHE A 68 13.12 11.85 0.41
CA PHE A 68 11.85 11.17 0.67
C PHE A 68 12.04 9.64 0.82
N HIS A 69 12.82 9.00 -0.05
CA HIS A 69 13.10 7.56 0.08
C HIS A 69 13.95 7.24 1.31
N ASP A 70 14.94 8.08 1.62
CA ASP A 70 15.80 7.91 2.79
C ASP A 70 14.98 8.03 4.09
N LEU A 71 14.03 8.96 4.16
CA LEU A 71 13.07 9.09 5.25
C LEU A 71 12.26 7.80 5.44
N LEU A 72 11.66 7.27 4.36
CA LEU A 72 10.85 6.06 4.43
C LEU A 72 11.65 4.83 4.87
N LEU A 73 12.87 4.67 4.39
CA LEU A 73 13.70 3.49 4.67
C LEU A 73 14.38 3.56 6.04
N SER A 74 14.79 4.75 6.49
CA SER A 74 15.45 4.94 7.79
C SER A 74 14.49 4.85 8.98
N SER A 75 13.20 5.15 8.76
CA SER A 75 12.16 5.09 9.79
C SER A 75 11.76 3.67 10.22
N GLY A 76 12.17 2.65 9.47
CA GLY A 76 11.80 1.25 9.72
C GLY A 76 10.31 0.96 9.48
N PRO A 77 9.81 -0.22 9.88
CA PRO A 77 8.42 -0.60 9.67
C PRO A 77 7.50 0.18 10.61
N LEU A 78 6.75 1.13 10.05
CA LEU A 78 5.78 1.96 10.78
C LEU A 78 4.34 1.63 10.41
N PRO A 79 3.38 1.79 11.36
CA PRO A 79 1.97 1.92 11.01
C PRO A 79 1.77 3.09 10.03
N LEU A 80 0.83 2.96 9.10
CA LEU A 80 0.60 3.96 8.04
C LEU A 80 0.27 5.36 8.56
N GLU A 81 -0.39 5.44 9.72
CA GLU A 81 -0.69 6.72 10.38
C GLU A 81 0.57 7.41 10.90
N ILE A 82 1.49 6.63 11.48
CA ILE A 82 2.78 7.15 11.97
C ILE A 82 3.66 7.56 10.79
N LEU A 83 3.65 6.77 9.71
CA LEU A 83 4.35 7.13 8.48
C LEU A 83 3.88 8.47 7.91
N ALA A 84 2.57 8.72 7.92
CA ALA A 84 2.02 10.00 7.48
C ALA A 84 2.54 11.16 8.34
N GLN A 85 2.54 11.01 9.67
CA GLN A 85 3.07 12.03 10.57
C GLN A 85 4.55 12.30 10.32
N VAL A 86 5.36 11.26 10.11
CA VAL A 86 6.79 11.40 9.81
C VAL A 86 7.03 12.19 8.52
N VAL A 87 6.23 11.94 7.46
CA VAL A 87 6.30 12.71 6.21
C VAL A 87 5.86 14.15 6.44
N ASP A 88 4.77 14.38 7.17
CA ASP A 88 4.29 15.73 7.47
C ASP A 88 5.30 16.56 8.26
N ASP A 89 5.94 15.95 9.26
CA ASP A 89 7.01 16.56 10.05
C ASP A 89 8.22 16.87 9.18
N TRP A 90 8.64 15.95 8.31
CA TRP A 90 9.74 16.18 7.38
C TRP A 90 9.45 17.36 6.45
N VAL A 91 8.26 17.39 5.81
CA VAL A 91 7.85 18.50 4.93
C VAL A 91 7.85 19.83 5.68
N ALA A 92 7.37 19.88 6.93
CA ALA A 92 7.33 21.11 7.72
C ALA A 92 8.72 21.69 8.07
N HIS A 93 9.78 20.88 8.03
CA HIS A 93 11.16 21.32 8.26
C HIS A 93 11.92 21.65 6.96
N HIS A 94 11.31 21.42 5.79
CA HIS A 94 11.89 21.67 4.46
C HIS A 94 11.08 22.70 3.67
N SER A 95 10.21 23.46 4.34
CA SER A 95 9.34 24.50 3.75
C SER A 95 9.61 25.89 4.32
#